data_AF-A0A4U3AB02-F1
#
_entry.id   AF-A0A4U3AB02-F1
#
_cell.length_a   1.000
_cell.length_b   1.000
_cell.length_c   1.000
_cell.angle_alpha   90.00
_cell.angle_beta   90.00
_cell.angle_gamma   90.00
#
_symmetry.space_group_name_H-M   'P 1'
#
loop_
_entity.id
_entity.type
_entity.pdbx_description
1 polymer ?
#
loop_
_entity_poly.entity_id
_entity_poly.type
_entity_poly.pdbx_seq_one_letter_code
_entity_poly.pdbx_strand_id
1 'polypeptide(L)' 'MLDLGKVAGELSARTVGILSIFLVSFANFSSIGIIAGATKSIDGKQANVVSSFGLKLVYGATLVSILSAIIVGVML' A
#
# COMPACT_ATOMS: atom_id res chain seq x y z
N MET A 1 -10.92 0.06 -2.14
CA MET A 1 -11.37 0.69 -3.41
C MET A 1 -12.85 0.51 -3.67
N LEU A 2 -13.40 -0.72 -3.59
CA LEU A 2 -14.83 -0.97 -3.84
C LEU A 2 -15.75 -0.15 -2.93
N ASP A 3 -15.43 -0.04 -1.64
CA ASP A 3 -16.25 0.76 -0.71
C ASP A 3 -16.11 2.26 -0.90
N LEU A 4 -14.93 2.74 -1.34
CA LEU A 4 -14.76 4.15 -1.72
C LEU A 4 -15.70 4.51 -2.88
N GLY A 5 -15.85 3.62 -3.86
CA GLY A 5 -16.76 3.83 -5.00
C GLY A 5 -18.22 4.01 -4.57
N LYS A 6 -18.65 3.42 -3.46
CA LYS A 6 -20.02 3.54 -2.93
C LYS A 6 -20.30 4.92 -2.33
N VAL A 7 -19.28 5.55 -1.74
CA VAL A 7 -19.41 6.84 -1.04
C VAL A 7 -18.80 8.02 -1.82
N ALA A 8 -18.20 7.76 -2.98
CA ALA A 8 -17.47 8.78 -3.75
C ALA A 8 -18.33 9.99 -4.13
N GLY A 9 -19.64 9.78 -4.37
CA GLY A 9 -20.57 10.87 -4.69
C GLY A 9 -20.86 11.84 -3.54
N GLU A 10 -20.55 11.45 -2.30
CA GLU A 10 -20.73 12.27 -1.09
C GLU A 10 -19.46 13.04 -0.70
N LEU A 11 -18.35 12.78 -1.38
CA LEU A 11 -17.04 13.34 -1.09
C LEU A 11 -16.63 14.37 -2.15
N SER A 12 -15.75 15.31 -1.78
CA SER A 12 -15.18 16.23 -2.75
C SER A 12 -14.28 15.49 -3.76
N ALA A 13 -14.20 16.00 -4.99
CA ALA A 13 -13.31 15.44 -6.03
C ALA A 13 -11.85 15.33 -5.55
N ARG A 14 -11.40 16.31 -4.76
CA ARG A 14 -10.07 16.32 -4.12
C ARG A 14 -9.91 15.14 -3.14
N THR A 15 -10.89 14.93 -2.27
CA THR A 15 -10.89 13.81 -1.30
C THR A 15 -10.88 12.46 -2.02
N VAL A 16 -11.70 12.29 -3.05
CA VAL A 16 -11.74 11.07 -3.86
C VAL A 16 -10.39 10.83 -4.54
N GLY A 17 -9.75 11.87 -5.09
CA GLY A 17 -8.42 11.77 -5.69
C GLY A 17 -7.36 11.30 -4.70
N ILE A 18 -7.28 11.93 -3.52
CA ILE A 18 -6.34 11.56 -2.44
C ILE A 18 -6.55 10.11 -2.01
N LEU A 19 -7.79 9.71 -1.72
CA LEU A 19 -8.10 8.36 -1.24
C LEU A 19 -7.86 7.31 -2.33
N SER A 20 -8.13 7.62 -3.59
CA SER A 20 -7.88 6.70 -4.71
C SER A 20 -6.39 6.37 -4.84
N ILE A 21 -5.53 7.37 -4.70
CA ILE A 21 -4.07 7.21 -4.79
C ILE A 21 -3.53 6.48 -3.56
N PHE A 22 -4.05 6.75 -2.37
CA PHE A 22 -3.68 6.00 -1.18
C PHE A 22 -4.06 4.51 -1.30
N LEU A 23 -5.28 4.22 -1.76
CA LEU A 23 -5.87 2.87 -1.79
C LEU A 23 -5.35 1.98 -2.94
N VAL A 24 -4.64 2.54 -3.93
CA VAL A 24 -4.03 1.73 -5.01
C VAL A 24 -2.86 0.88 -4.50
N SER A 25 -2.35 1.19 -3.31
CA SER A 25 -1.18 0.56 -2.71
C SER A 25 -1.44 -0.88 -2.23
N PHE A 26 -0.43 -1.73 -2.36
CA PHE A 26 -0.40 -3.08 -1.80
C PHE A 26 0.14 -3.13 -0.36
N ALA A 27 0.29 -2.01 0.34
CA ALA A 27 0.80 -1.99 1.71
C ALA A 27 -0.21 -2.59 2.71
N ASN A 28 -0.11 -3.90 2.99
CA ASN A 28 -0.93 -4.60 3.98
C ASN A 28 -0.21 -5.85 4.52
N PHE A 29 -0.77 -6.48 5.55
CA PHE A 29 -0.18 -7.67 6.17
C PHE A 29 -0.11 -8.89 5.24
N SER A 30 -1.12 -9.10 4.39
CA SER A 30 -1.13 -10.20 3.42
C SER A 30 0.02 -10.09 2.42
N SER A 31 0.40 -8.86 2.04
CA SER A 31 1.54 -8.62 1.14
C SER A 31 2.88 -9.08 1.71
N ILE A 32 3.05 -9.13 3.04
CA ILE A 32 4.25 -9.73 3.65
C ILE A 32 4.35 -11.20 3.24
N GLY A 33 3.24 -11.95 3.37
CA GLY A 33 3.18 -13.36 3.02
C GLY A 33 3.40 -13.60 1.53
N ILE A 34 2.81 -12.77 0.67
CA ILE A 34 3.00 -12.83 -0.79
C ILE A 34 4.48 -12.62 -1.14
N ILE A 35 5.11 -11.56 -0.63
CA ILE A 35 6.52 -11.25 -0.92
C ILE A 35 7.44 -12.32 -0.34
N ALA A 36 7.22 -12.76 0.89
CA ALA A 36 8.01 -13.83 1.51
C ALA A 36 7.89 -15.15 0.76
N GLY A 37 6.69 -15.52 0.34
CA GLY A 37 6.42 -16.73 -0.45
C GLY A 37 7.08 -16.68 -1.84
N ALA A 38 6.92 -15.57 -2.56
CA ALA A 38 7.56 -15.37 -3.86
C ALA A 38 9.10 -15.33 -3.76
N THR A 39 9.63 -14.72 -2.69
CA THR A 39 11.08 -14.73 -2.44
C THR A 39 11.56 -16.14 -2.13
N LYS A 40 10.77 -16.94 -1.39
CA LYS A 40 11.11 -18.32 -1.02
C LYS A 40 11.15 -19.27 -2.21
N SER A 41 10.32 -19.05 -3.23
CA SER A 41 10.39 -19.83 -4.47
C SER A 41 11.64 -19.53 -5.30
N ILE A 42 12.34 -18.42 -5.02
CA ILE A 42 13.60 -18.03 -5.66
C ILE A 42 14.80 -18.44 -4.79
N ASP A 43 14.82 -18.04 -3.51
CA ASP A 43 15.87 -18.35 -2.55
C ASP A 43 15.34 -18.40 -1.10
N GLY A 44 15.57 -19.53 -0.42
CA GLY A 44 15.09 -19.74 0.94
C GLY A 44 15.79 -18.91 2.02
N LYS A 45 17.06 -18.56 1.84
CA LYS A 45 17.80 -17.72 2.80
C LYS A 45 17.33 -16.27 2.73
N GLN A 46 17.17 -15.75 1.51
CA GLN A 46 16.65 -14.39 1.28
C GLN A 46 15.22 -14.26 1.76
N ALA A 47 14.39 -15.28 1.59
CA ALA A 47 13.03 -15.27 2.13
C ALA A 47 12.99 -15.10 3.66
N ASN A 48 13.91 -15.73 4.40
CA ASN A 48 14.02 -15.55 5.84
C ASN A 48 14.44 -14.12 6.21
N VAL A 49 15.38 -13.54 5.44
CA VAL A 49 15.77 -12.13 5.61
C VAL A 49 14.56 -11.23 5.39
N VAL A 50 13.89 -11.33 4.24
CA VAL A 50 12.71 -10.53 3.90
C VAL A 50 11.60 -10.66 4.95
N SER A 51 11.31 -11.90 5.39
CA SER A 51 10.29 -12.17 6.41
C SER A 51 10.61 -11.48 7.74
N SER A 52 11.88 -11.42 8.14
CA SER A 52 12.31 -10.74 9.38
C SER A 52 12.06 -9.22 9.36
N PHE A 53 11.98 -8.63 8.16
CA PHE A 53 11.68 -7.21 7.95
C PHE A 53 10.22 -6.95 7.57
N GLY A 54 9.33 -7.95 7.60
CA GLY A 54 7.96 -7.84 7.08
C GLY A 54 7.17 -6.62 7.60
N LEU A 55 7.20 -6.37 8.91
CA LEU A 55 6.51 -5.20 9.49
C LEU A 55 7.13 -3.87 9.04
N LYS A 56 8.46 -3.80 8.91
CA LYS A 56 9.16 -2.61 8.41
C LYS A 56 8.86 -2.37 6.93
N LEU A 57 8.69 -3.44 6.15
CA LEU A 57 8.27 -3.40 4.75
C LEU A 57 6.89 -2.77 4.60
N VAL A 58 5.90 -3.25 5.37
CA VAL A 58 4.54 -2.68 5.34
C VAL A 58 4.56 -1.23 5.82
N TYR A 59 5.27 -0.93 6.91
CA TYR A 59 5.39 0.43 7.41
C TYR A 59 5.96 1.39 6.36
N GLY A 60 7.08 1.03 5.73
CA GLY A 60 7.68 1.84 4.66
C GLY A 60 6.75 2.01 3.46
N ALA A 61 6.10 0.95 3.01
CA ALA A 61 5.15 1.00 1.90
C ALA A 61 3.93 1.89 2.23
N THR A 62 3.42 1.84 3.46
CA THR A 62 2.34 2.72 3.92
C THR A 62 2.78 4.18 3.92
N LEU A 63 3.99 4.50 4.41
CA LEU A 63 4.52 5.87 4.38
C LEU A 63 4.63 6.42 2.95
N VAL A 64 5.10 5.60 2.00
CA VAL A 64 5.16 5.98 0.57
C VAL A 64 3.75 6.24 0.02
N SER A 65 2.76 5.47 0.46
CA SER A 65 1.36 5.64 0.05
C SER A 65 0.78 6.96 0.60
N ILE A 66 1.07 7.29 1.86
CA ILE A 66 0.69 8.57 2.48
C ILE A 66 1.36 9.73 1.73
N LEU A 67 2.67 9.65 1.48
CA LEU A 67 3.42 10.68 0.76
C LEU A 67 2.81 10.95 -0.62
N SER A 68 2.49 9.89 -1.36
CA SER A 68 1.88 9.99 -2.69
C SER A 68 0.51 10.68 -2.63
N ALA A 69 -0.30 10.34 -1.62
CA ALA A 69 -1.59 10.97 -1.40
C ALA A 69 -1.48 12.45 -1.00
N ILE A 70 -0.46 12.82 -0.22
CA ILE A 70 -0.15 14.21 0.13
C ILE A 70 0.22 15.02 -1.12
N ILE A 71 1.12 14.48 -1.96
CA ILE A 71 1.52 15.14 -3.22
C ILE A 71 0.28 15.42 -4.08
N VAL A 72 -0.58 14.42 -4.25
CA VAL A 72 -1.83 14.57 -5.01
C VAL A 72 -2.76 15.59 -4.36
N GLY A 73 -2.85 15.60 -3.04
CA GLY A 73 -3.62 16.61 -2.32
C GLY A 73 -3.09 18.03 -2.49
N VAL A 74 -1.79 18.24 -2.75
CA VAL A 74 -1.23 19.55 -3.06
C VAL A 74 -1.51 19.97 -4.51
N MET A 75 -1.53 18.99 -5.43
CA MET A 75 -1.68 19.25 -6.87
C MET A 75 -3.15 19.38 -7.33
N LEU A 76 -4.12 18.86 -6.56
CA LEU A 76 -5.56 18.92 -6.79
C LEU A 76 -6.25 19.91 -5.84
#